data_AF-A0A1G2Z9X9-F1
#
_entry.id   AF-A0A1G2Z9X9-F1
#
_cell.length_a   1.000
_cell.length_b   1.000
_cell.length_c   1.000
_cell.angle_alpha   90.00
_cell.angle_beta   90.00
_cell.angle_gamma   90.00
#
_symmetry.space_group_name_H-M   'P 1'
#
loop_
_entity.id
_entity.type
_entity.pdbx_description
1 polymer ?
#
loop_
_entity_poly.entity_id
_entity_poly.type
_entity_poly.pdbx_seq_one_letter_code
_entity_poly.pdbx_strand_id
1 'polypeptide(L)'
;MSGRYVTDQQKLVAGLAREGVESKRETSEIVAPGGRTAAWAVTVKSHVAYNVYRVRAIVVESLGSVPTEIGAEMEAVNLAEPFAEEGTLAPGVCAVMSRVGERSVFYAVP
;
A
#
# COMPACT_ATOMS: atom_id res chain seq x y z
N MET A 1 -43.45 15.83 -22.16
CA MET A 1 -42.42 14.77 -22.24
C MET A 1 -41.46 14.94 -21.09
N SER A 2 -41.52 14.08 -20.06
CA SER A 2 -40.41 13.84 -19.12
C SER A 2 -40.86 12.77 -18.12
N GLY A 3 -40.22 11.60 -18.16
CA GLY A 3 -40.52 10.53 -17.23
C GLY A 3 -40.09 9.15 -17.73
N ARG A 4 -38.79 8.93 -17.99
CA ARG A 4 -38.23 7.59 -18.28
C ARG A 4 -36.76 7.37 -17.85
N TYR A 5 -36.21 8.15 -16.91
CA TYR A 5 -34.77 8.03 -16.53
C TYR A 5 -34.51 7.68 -15.06
N VAL A 6 -35.52 7.29 -14.28
CA VAL A 6 -35.33 6.94 -12.85
C VAL A 6 -35.10 5.43 -12.64
N THR A 7 -35.36 4.59 -13.64
CA THR A 7 -35.37 3.12 -13.46
C THR A 7 -34.01 2.42 -13.56
N ASP A 8 -33.06 2.94 -14.34
CA ASP A 8 -31.81 2.19 -14.59
C ASP A 8 -30.77 2.35 -13.48
N GLN A 9 -30.63 3.55 -12.92
CA GLN A 9 -29.74 3.77 -11.77
C GLN A 9 -30.25 3.05 -10.52
N GLN A 10 -31.57 3.06 -10.29
CA GLN A 10 -32.17 2.35 -9.15
C GLN A 10 -32.08 0.83 -9.30
N LYS A 11 -32.16 0.30 -10.54
CA LYS A 11 -31.91 -1.12 -10.81
C LYS A 11 -30.45 -1.50 -10.61
N LEU A 12 -29.50 -0.63 -10.96
CA LEU A 12 -28.08 -0.86 -10.75
C LEU A 12 -27.73 -0.89 -9.26
N VAL A 13 -28.30 0.03 -8.47
CA VAL A 13 -28.18 0.05 -7.01
C VAL A 13 -28.87 -1.16 -6.37
N ALA A 14 -30.03 -1.58 -6.87
CA ALA A 14 -30.73 -2.78 -6.38
C ALA A 14 -30.02 -4.10 -6.74
N GLY A 15 -29.28 -4.14 -7.85
CA GLY A 15 -28.41 -5.26 -8.22
C GLY A 15 -27.22 -5.37 -7.27
N LEU A 16 -26.54 -4.26 -7.01
CA LEU A 16 -25.43 -4.17 -6.06
C LEU A 16 -25.84 -4.53 -4.62
N ALA A 17 -27.08 -4.23 -4.23
CA ALA A 17 -27.59 -4.57 -2.89
C ALA A 17 -27.98 -6.05 -2.73
N ARG A 18 -28.13 -6.83 -3.81
CA ARG A 18 -28.51 -8.25 -3.78
C ARG A 18 -27.38 -9.21 -4.10
N GLU A 19 -26.33 -8.78 -4.79
CA GLU A 19 -25.11 -9.56 -4.99
C GLU A 19 -24.20 -9.43 -3.77
N GLY A 20 -24.62 -10.08 -2.68
CA GLY A 20 -23.83 -10.19 -1.46
C GLY A 20 -22.59 -11.07 -1.67
N VAL A 21 -21.42 -10.46 -1.47
CA VAL A 21 -20.22 -11.04 -0.82
C VAL A 21 -19.53 -12.24 -1.49
N GLU A 22 -19.57 -12.39 -2.82
CA GLU A 22 -18.51 -13.16 -3.49
C GLU A 22 -18.04 -12.45 -4.76
N SER A 23 -16.74 -12.10 -4.77
CA SER A 23 -15.98 -11.73 -5.98
C SER A 23 -16.05 -10.28 -6.50
N LYS A 24 -16.04 -9.26 -5.62
CA LYS A 24 -15.41 -7.96 -5.95
C LYS A 24 -14.61 -7.42 -4.77
N ARG A 25 -13.30 -7.58 -4.85
CA ARG A 25 -12.35 -6.88 -3.98
C ARG A 25 -12.13 -5.48 -4.56
N GLU A 26 -13.15 -4.62 -4.48
CA GLU A 26 -12.95 -3.19 -4.65
C GLU A 26 -12.32 -2.65 -3.38
N THR A 27 -10.98 -2.55 -3.38
CA THR A 27 -10.29 -1.71 -2.40
C THR A 27 -10.45 -0.27 -2.84
N SER A 28 -11.62 0.31 -2.56
CA SER A 28 -11.81 1.76 -2.67
C SER A 28 -11.04 2.41 -1.52
N GLU A 29 -9.82 2.84 -1.80
CA GLU A 29 -9.15 3.78 -0.91
C GLU A 29 -9.78 5.15 -1.12
N ILE A 30 -10.35 5.69 -0.06
CA ILE A 30 -10.76 7.08 -0.01
C ILE A 30 -9.49 7.94 -0.07
N VAL A 31 -9.06 8.35 -1.26
CA VAL A 31 -8.16 9.50 -1.42
C VAL A 31 -9.00 10.76 -1.27
N ALA A 32 -9.52 10.98 -0.06
CA ALA A 32 -10.14 12.24 0.30
C ALA A 32 -9.05 13.22 0.77
N PRO A 33 -9.12 14.51 0.40
CA PRO A 33 -8.33 15.55 1.04
C PRO A 33 -8.58 15.50 2.56
N GLY A 34 -7.60 15.02 3.34
CA GLY A 34 -7.69 14.86 4.80
C GLY A 34 -7.64 13.41 5.31
N GLY A 35 -7.69 12.40 4.44
CA GLY A 35 -7.42 11.01 4.82
C GLY A 35 -5.95 10.83 5.19
N ARG A 36 -5.66 10.58 6.47
CA ARG A 36 -4.28 10.34 6.92
C ARG A 36 -3.91 8.88 6.67
N THR A 37 -3.20 8.60 5.58
CA THR A 37 -2.47 7.33 5.45
C THR A 37 -1.34 7.34 6.48
N ALA A 38 -1.34 6.38 7.40
CA ALA A 38 -0.22 6.20 8.30
C ALA A 38 1.01 5.78 7.46
N ALA A 39 2.07 6.58 7.56
CA ALA A 39 3.35 6.32 6.92
C ALA A 39 4.41 6.08 8.00
N TRP A 40 5.31 5.15 7.74
CA TRP A 40 6.38 4.77 8.67
C TRP A 40 7.74 4.82 7.99
N ALA A 41 8.77 5.23 8.73
CA ALA A 41 10.14 5.04 8.28
C ALA A 41 10.51 3.56 8.45
N VAL A 42 11.12 2.97 7.43
CA VAL A 42 11.58 1.59 7.43
C VAL A 42 13.01 1.50 6.91
N THR A 43 13.71 0.43 7.28
CA THR A 43 14.98 0.02 6.67
C THR A 43 14.81 -1.34 6.00
N VAL A 44 15.46 -1.53 4.86
CA VAL A 44 15.46 -2.79 4.10
C VAL A 44 16.42 -3.77 4.75
N LYS A 45 15.94 -4.99 5.03
CA LYS A 45 16.70 -6.06 5.68
C LYS A 45 17.23 -7.05 4.68
N SER A 46 16.38 -7.47 3.74
CA SER A 46 16.77 -8.37 2.65
C SER A 46 15.77 -8.28 1.51
N HIS A 47 16.19 -8.72 0.35
CA HIS A 47 15.29 -9.08 -0.74
C HIS A 47 14.54 -10.39 -0.42
N VAL A 48 13.34 -10.56 -0.99
CA VAL A 48 12.51 -11.77 -0.87
C VAL A 48 12.33 -12.42 -2.24
N ALA A 49 11.61 -11.74 -3.14
CA ALA A 49 11.34 -12.16 -4.50
C ALA A 49 10.74 -10.98 -5.28
N TYR A 50 11.06 -10.87 -6.57
CA TYR A 50 10.63 -9.76 -7.41
C TYR A 50 10.98 -8.41 -6.74
N ASN A 51 10.07 -7.42 -6.77
CA ASN A 51 10.21 -6.16 -6.07
C ASN A 51 9.75 -6.21 -4.60
N VAL A 52 9.76 -7.39 -3.95
CA VAL A 52 9.35 -7.56 -2.54
C VAL A 52 10.56 -7.71 -1.64
N TYR A 53 10.54 -6.98 -0.53
CA TYR A 53 11.62 -6.93 0.46
C TYR A 53 11.10 -7.18 1.86
N ARG A 54 11.96 -7.75 2.70
CA ARG A 54 11.81 -7.68 4.15
C ARG A 54 12.27 -6.30 4.60
N VAL A 55 11.40 -5.61 5.29
CA VAL A 55 11.65 -4.30 5.89
C VAL A 55 11.37 -4.33 7.37
N ARG A 56 11.96 -3.40 8.12
CA ARG A 56 11.69 -3.21 9.53
C ARG A 56 11.50 -1.74 9.84
N ALA A 57 10.53 -1.44 10.70
CA ALA A 57 10.28 -0.07 11.14
C ALA A 57 11.52 0.49 11.86
N ILE A 58 11.81 1.76 11.62
CA ILE A 58 12.87 2.49 12.29
C ILE A 58 12.32 3.76 12.94
N VAL A 59 12.94 4.16 14.05
CA VAL A 59 12.75 5.46 14.68
C VAL A 59 13.97 6.31 14.36
N VAL A 60 13.73 7.45 13.70
CA VAL A 60 14.74 8.48 13.52
C VAL A 60 14.70 9.37 14.76
N GLU A 61 15.75 9.32 15.56
CA GLU A 61 15.86 10.09 16.80
C GLU A 61 16.59 11.41 16.57
N SER A 62 17.75 11.59 17.21
CA SER A 62 18.53 12.82 17.12
C SER A 62 19.19 12.95 15.74
N LEU A 63 19.39 14.19 15.29
CA LEU A 63 20.09 14.44 14.03
C LEU A 63 21.48 13.79 14.04
N GLY A 64 21.79 13.04 12.99
CA GLY A 64 23.08 12.36 12.84
C GLY A 64 23.20 11.03 13.60
N SER A 65 22.18 10.58 14.33
CA SER A 65 22.18 9.24 14.93
C SER A 65 21.75 8.17 13.92
N VAL A 66 22.26 6.96 14.11
CA VAL A 66 21.77 5.79 13.37
C VAL A 66 20.33 5.51 13.81
N PRO A 67 19.38 5.26 12.89
CA PRO A 67 18.01 4.94 13.25
C PRO A 67 17.89 3.65 14.06
N THR A 68 16.99 3.66 15.05
CA THR A 68 16.73 2.48 15.90
C THR A 68 15.67 1.60 15.27
N GLU A 69 15.98 0.32 15.02
CA GLU A 69 15.01 -0.66 14.52
C GLU A 69 14.01 -1.09 15.61
N ILE A 70 12.72 -1.11 15.28
CA ILE A 70 11.63 -1.50 16.19
C ILE A 70 10.69 -2.51 15.54
N GLY A 71 10.00 -3.29 16.37
CA GLY A 71 9.00 -4.27 15.92
C GLY A 71 9.60 -5.48 15.20
N ALA A 72 8.75 -6.24 14.51
CA ALA A 72 9.13 -7.39 13.70
C ALA A 72 9.39 -6.98 12.24
N GLU A 73 10.12 -7.82 11.51
CA GLU A 73 10.23 -7.68 10.05
C GLU A 73 8.89 -7.96 9.38
N MET A 74 8.65 -7.26 8.27
CA MET A 74 7.47 -7.45 7.44
C MET A 74 7.83 -7.33 5.96
N GLU A 75 6.99 -7.89 5.09
CA GLU A 75 7.17 -7.76 3.65
C GLU A 75 6.56 -6.46 3.13
N ALA A 76 7.27 -5.79 2.24
CA ALA A 76 6.79 -4.62 1.54
C ALA A 76 7.26 -4.59 0.08
N VAL A 77 6.42 -4.04 -0.79
CA VAL A 77 6.65 -3.94 -2.23
C VAL A 77 7.31 -2.61 -2.55
N ASN A 78 8.43 -2.64 -3.27
CA ASN A 78 9.07 -1.45 -3.81
C ASN A 78 8.40 -1.01 -5.11
N LEU A 79 7.79 0.17 -5.11
CA LEU A 79 7.09 0.73 -6.26
C LEU A 79 8.03 1.36 -7.30
N ALA A 80 9.32 1.53 -6.97
CA ALA A 80 10.31 2.07 -7.90
C ALA A 80 10.87 1.02 -8.88
N GLU A 81 10.63 -0.26 -8.63
CA GLU A 81 11.16 -1.37 -9.42
C GLU A 81 10.05 -2.12 -10.16
N PRO A 82 10.34 -2.73 -11.33
CA PRO A 82 9.36 -3.53 -12.06
C PRO A 82 8.86 -4.73 -11.24
N PHE A 83 7.55 -4.99 -11.28
CA PHE A 83 6.90 -6.04 -10.48
C PHE A 83 7.24 -7.48 -10.90
N ALA A 84 7.81 -7.64 -12.10
CA ALA A 84 8.17 -8.95 -12.66
C ALA A 84 9.68 -9.21 -12.64
N GLU A 85 10.49 -8.26 -12.16
CA GLU A 85 11.94 -8.37 -12.11
C GLU A 85 12.42 -8.52 -10.67
N GLU A 86 13.58 -9.15 -10.51
CA GLU A 86 14.21 -9.24 -9.19
C GLU A 86 14.71 -7.87 -8.75
N GLY A 87 14.34 -7.53 -7.53
CA GLY A 87 14.74 -6.31 -6.88
C GLY A 87 16.25 -6.24 -6.63
N THR A 88 16.78 -5.03 -6.68
CA THR A 88 18.21 -4.70 -6.63
C THR A 88 18.58 -3.83 -5.43
N LEU A 89 17.61 -3.46 -4.60
CA LEU A 89 17.82 -2.60 -3.45
C LEU A 89 18.68 -3.30 -2.39
N ALA A 90 19.75 -2.62 -1.97
CA ALA A 90 20.66 -3.15 -0.96
C ALA A 90 20.03 -3.13 0.46
N PRO A 91 20.41 -4.09 1.34
CA PRO A 91 20.12 -3.99 2.76
C PRO A 91 20.64 -2.68 3.37
N GLY A 92 19.88 -2.09 4.29
CA GLY A 92 20.19 -0.83 4.96
C GLY A 92 19.59 0.41 4.31
N VAL A 93 19.07 0.31 3.07
CA VAL A 93 18.36 1.42 2.44
C VAL A 93 17.13 1.78 3.26
N CYS A 94 17.00 3.06 3.60
CA CYS A 94 15.88 3.59 4.35
C CYS A 94 14.82 4.15 3.40
N ALA A 95 13.54 3.91 3.71
CA ALA A 95 12.43 4.36 2.91
C ALA A 95 11.24 4.77 3.79
N VAL A 96 10.27 5.44 3.17
CA VAL A 96 8.95 5.66 3.76
C VAL A 96 8.00 4.60 3.20
N MET A 97 7.36 3.87 4.10
CA MET A 97 6.39 2.84 3.79
C MET A 97 4.98 3.32 4.16
N SER A 98 4.01 2.98 3.31
CA SER A 98 2.58 3.19 3.55
C SER A 98 1.82 1.89 3.37
N ARG A 99 0.62 1.83 3.94
CA ARG A 99 -0.33 0.75 3.68
C ARG A 99 -1.24 1.13 2.51
N VAL A 100 -1.30 0.28 1.49
CA VAL A 100 -2.25 0.37 0.38
C VAL A 100 -3.12 -0.88 0.37
N GLY A 101 -4.36 -0.75 0.85
CA GLY A 101 -5.25 -1.86 1.15
C GLY A 101 -4.64 -2.83 2.15
N GLU A 102 -4.42 -4.06 1.72
CA GLU A 102 -3.78 -5.12 2.52
C GLU A 102 -2.29 -5.30 2.22
N ARG A 103 -1.68 -4.40 1.44
CA ARG A 103 -0.26 -4.46 1.08
C ARG A 103 0.53 -3.32 1.69
N SER A 104 1.73 -3.66 2.15
CA SER A 104 2.72 -2.67 2.54
C SER A 104 3.53 -2.30 1.32
N VAL A 105 3.67 -1.01 1.04
CA VAL A 105 4.39 -0.51 -0.14
C VAL A 105 5.33 0.60 0.28
N PHE A 106 6.45 0.71 -0.40
CA PHE A 106 7.39 1.81 -0.25
C PHE A 106 7.95 2.20 -1.61
N TYR A 107 8.66 3.32 -1.65
CA TYR A 107 9.33 3.79 -2.85
C TYR A 107 10.79 4.09 -2.51
N ALA A 108 11.71 3.36 -3.13
CA ALA A 108 13.14 3.63 -3.05
C ALA A 108 13.81 3.24 -4.37
N VAL A 109 14.51 4.18 -4.99
CA VAL A 109 15.29 3.91 -6.20
C VAL A 109 16.60 3.20 -5.78
N PRO A 110 17.03 2.15 -6.49
CA PRO A 110 18.32 1.48 -6.28
C PRO A 110 19.53 2.42 -6.33
#